data_AF-A0A966JBH2-F1
#
_entry.id   AF-A0A966JBH2-F1
#
_cell.length_a   1.000
_cell.length_b   1.000
_cell.length_c   1.000
_cell.angle_alpha   90.00
_cell.angle_beta   90.00
_cell.angle_gamma   90.00
#
_symmetry.space_group_name_H-M   'P 1'
#
loop_
_entity.id
_entity.type
_entity.pdbx_description
1 polymer ?
#
loop_
_entity_poly.entity_id
_entity_poly.type
_entity_poly.pdbx_seq_one_letter_code
_entity_poly.pdbx_strand_id
1 'polypeptide(L)' 'AADADGYLERHLWTGVGRARSGAGIAIIGDPDQVAGKLREIRDAGVDTFIFSGYPHLAECDLVAKYVLPRLR' A
#
# COMPACT_ATOMS: atom_id res chain seq x y z
N ALA A 1 5.13 -15.01 -10.41
CA ALA A 1 3.69 -14.76 -10.60
C ALA A 1 3.05 -14.60 -9.23
N ALA A 2 1.94 -13.87 -9.10
CA ALA A 2 1.21 -13.77 -7.83
C ALA A 2 0.68 -15.15 -7.39
N ASP A 3 0.46 -15.33 -6.09
CA ASP A 3 -0.14 -16.54 -5.53
C ASP A 3 -1.64 -16.66 -5.84
N ALA A 4 -2.28 -17.72 -5.31
CA ALA A 4 -3.70 -17.98 -5.54
C ALA A 4 -4.62 -16.85 -5.04
N ASP A 5 -4.20 -16.09 -4.02
CA ASP A 5 -4.95 -14.98 -3.44
C ASP A 5 -4.61 -13.63 -4.11
N GLY A 6 -3.66 -13.62 -5.04
CA GLY A 6 -3.24 -12.47 -5.82
C GLY A 6 -2.15 -11.63 -5.15
N TYR A 7 -1.47 -12.15 -4.13
CA TYR A 7 -0.30 -11.51 -3.53
C TYR A 7 0.96 -11.84 -4.34
N LEU A 8 1.70 -10.80 -4.70
CA LEU A 8 3.04 -10.95 -5.29
C LEU A 8 4.07 -11.25 -4.21
N GLU A 9 3.88 -10.64 -3.03
CA GLU A 9 4.67 -10.79 -1.83
C GLU A 9 3.80 -10.43 -0.62
N ARG A 10 4.30 -10.63 0.60
CA ARG A 10 3.61 -10.23 1.82
C ARG A 10 3.22 -8.75 1.76
N HIS A 11 1.94 -8.48 1.97
CA HIS A 11 1.32 -7.16 1.89
C HIS A 11 1.32 -6.50 0.50
N LEU A 12 1.81 -7.13 -0.58
CA LEU A 12 1.74 -6.59 -1.95
C LEU A 12 0.71 -7.34 -2.78
N TRP A 13 -0.50 -6.77 -2.89
CA TRP A 13 -1.63 -7.38 -3.56
C TRP A 13 -1.85 -6.81 -4.96
N THR A 14 -1.85 -7.67 -5.98
CA THR A 14 -2.02 -7.30 -7.40
C THR A 14 -3.48 -7.21 -7.83
N GLY A 15 -4.42 -7.64 -6.98
CA GLY A 15 -5.83 -7.73 -7.38
C GLY A 15 -6.49 -6.39 -7.69
N VAL A 16 -5.93 -5.27 -7.19
CA VAL A 16 -6.39 -3.92 -7.53
C VAL A 16 -6.34 -3.65 -9.04
N GLY A 17 -5.34 -4.19 -9.75
CA GLY A 17 -5.20 -4.03 -11.20
C GLY A 17 -6.24 -4.79 -12.01
N ARG A 18 -6.96 -5.75 -11.41
CA ARG A 18 -8.08 -6.45 -12.05
C ARG A 18 -9.39 -5.65 -11.98
N ALA A 19 -9.53 -4.82 -10.95
CA ALA A 19 -10.77 -4.08 -10.67
C ALA A 19 -10.81 -2.70 -11.35
N ARG A 20 -9.65 -2.12 -11.68
CA ARG A 20 -9.56 -0.76 -12.23
C ARG A 20 -8.32 -0.51 -13.06
N SER A 21 -8.35 0.56 -13.85
CA SER A 21 -7.15 1.24 -14.32
C SER A 21 -6.53 2.08 -13.19
N GLY A 22 -5.20 2.23 -13.19
CA GLY A 22 -4.46 2.96 -12.17
C GLY A 22 -3.30 2.15 -11.61
N ALA A 23 -3.07 2.23 -10.29
CA ALA A 23 -2.03 1.45 -9.62
C ALA A 23 -2.28 -0.07 -9.79
N GLY A 24 -1.27 -0.80 -10.26
CA GLY A 24 -1.34 -2.24 -10.49
C GLY A 24 -1.16 -3.10 -9.22
N ILE A 25 -0.71 -2.49 -8.12
CA ILE A 25 -0.43 -3.15 -6.84
C ILE A 25 -0.95 -2.26 -5.71
N ALA A 26 -1.48 -2.89 -4.65
CA ALA A 26 -1.88 -2.24 -3.41
C ALA A 26 -1.08 -2.82 -2.23
N ILE A 27 -0.74 -1.97 -1.26
CA ILE A 27 -0.20 -2.41 0.03
C ILE A 27 -1.39 -2.72 0.94
N ILE A 28 -1.53 -3.97 1.42
CA ILE A 28 -2.67 -4.43 2.21
C ILE A 28 -2.20 -4.95 3.57
N GLY A 29 -2.75 -4.38 4.65
CA GLY A 29 -2.46 -4.79 6.03
C GLY A 29 -3.05 -3.83 7.05
N ASP A 30 -2.73 -4.07 8.32
CA ASP A 30 -2.96 -3.10 9.39
C ASP A 30 -1.96 -1.92 9.29
N PRO A 31 -2.15 -0.81 10.06
CA PRO A 31 -1.30 0.36 9.95
C PRO A 31 0.20 0.10 10.23
N ASP A 32 0.53 -0.85 11.09
CA ASP A 32 1.92 -1.21 11.43
C ASP A 32 2.55 -2.02 10.29
N GLN A 33 1.81 -2.95 9.71
CA GLN A 33 2.21 -3.73 8.54
C GLN A 33 2.44 -2.83 7.31
N VAL A 34 1.52 -1.90 7.04
CA VAL A 34 1.64 -0.94 5.94
C VAL A 34 2.87 -0.06 6.14
N ALA A 35 3.07 0.49 7.35
CA ALA A 35 4.23 1.31 7.65
C ALA A 35 5.55 0.53 7.53
N GLY A 36 5.57 -0.73 7.97
CA GLY A 36 6.71 -1.63 7.81
C GLY A 36 7.07 -1.85 6.35
N LYS A 37 6.09 -2.18 5.50
CA LYS A 37 6.33 -2.38 4.06
C LYS A 37 6.81 -1.09 3.37
N LEU A 38 6.30 0.07 3.77
CA LEU A 38 6.78 1.35 3.24
C LEU A 38 8.23 1.65 3.64
N ARG A 39 8.63 1.32 4.87
CA ARG A 39 10.02 1.42 5.31
C ARG A 39 10.92 0.47 4.53
N GLU A 40 10.52 -0.78 4.30
CA GLU A 40 11.28 -1.73 3.47
C GLU A 40 11.50 -1.20 2.05
N ILE A 41 10.45 -0.66 1.40
CA ILE A 41 10.56 -0.09 0.05
C ILE A 41 11.47 1.15 0.06
N ARG A 42 11.39 1.97 1.11
CA ARG A 42 12.27 3.14 1.28
C ARG A 42 13.72 2.75 1.49
N ASP A 43 13.98 1.74 2.29
CA ASP A 43 15.32 1.24 2.58
C ASP A 43 15.95 0.57 1.33
N ALA A 44 15.12 0.15 0.36
CA ALA A 44 15.54 -0.25 -0.98
C ALA A 44 15.83 0.93 -1.94
N GLY A 45 15.69 2.18 -1.48
CA GLY A 45 16.08 3.39 -2.21
C GLY A 45 14.93 4.22 -2.80
N VAL A 46 13.67 3.89 -2.53
CA VAL A 46 12.51 4.67 -3.00
C VAL A 46 12.17 5.77 -1.98
N ASP A 47 12.28 7.04 -2.37
CA ASP A 47 12.00 8.16 -1.46
C ASP A 47 10.60 8.77 -1.62
N THR A 48 9.97 8.55 -2.77
CA THR A 48 8.74 9.22 -3.17
C THR A 48 7.66 8.20 -3.48
N PHE A 49 6.49 8.39 -2.86
CA PHE A 49 5.36 7.49 -3.00
C PHE A 49 4.13 8.26 -3.47
N ILE A 50 3.49 7.77 -4.54
CA ILE A 50 2.23 8.29 -5.06
C ILE A 50 1.14 7.26 -4.76
N PHE A 51 0.32 7.54 -3.75
CA PHE A 51 -0.74 6.62 -3.32
C PHE A 51 -2.11 6.99 -3.90
N SER A 52 -2.98 5.98 -3.95
CA SER A 52 -4.41 6.13 -4.17
C SER A 52 -5.16 5.09 -3.35
N GLY A 53 -6.40 5.39 -2.95
CA GLY A 53 -7.25 4.51 -2.18
C GLY A 53 -8.73 4.76 -2.48
N TYR A 54 -9.62 3.91 -1.95
CA TYR A 54 -11.05 3.98 -2.21
C TYR A 54 -11.95 3.92 -0.98
N PRO A 55 -12.91 4.86 -0.85
CA PRO A 55 -13.01 6.12 -1.58
C PRO A 55 -11.82 7.05 -1.26
N HIS A 56 -11.32 7.80 -2.24
CA HIS A 56 -10.07 8.56 -2.12
C HIS A 56 -10.01 9.47 -0.88
N LEU A 57 -11.05 10.26 -0.61
CA LEU A 57 -11.06 11.18 0.52
C LEU A 57 -10.99 10.45 1.87
N ALA A 58 -11.79 9.39 2.04
CA ALA A 58 -11.83 8.61 3.27
C ALA A 58 -10.48 7.91 3.51
N GLU A 59 -9.85 7.37 2.47
CA GLU A 59 -8.54 6.75 2.59
C GLU A 59 -7.44 7.75 2.94
N CYS A 60 -7.49 8.98 2.42
CA CYS A 60 -6.57 10.04 2.85
C CYS A 60 -6.66 10.30 4.36
N ASP A 61 -7.87 10.38 4.91
CA ASP A 61 -8.09 10.58 6.35
C ASP A 61 -7.56 9.40 7.17
N LEU A 62 -7.77 8.16 6.71
CA LEU A 62 -7.29 6.95 7.37
C LEU A 62 -5.76 6.85 7.35
N VAL A 63 -5.13 7.13 6.21
CA VAL A 63 -3.67 7.17 6.08
C VAL A 63 -3.08 8.25 6.98
N ALA A 64 -3.67 9.45 6.98
CA ALA A 64 -3.21 10.54 7.83
C ALA A 64 -3.33 10.21 9.32
N LYS A 65 -4.42 9.55 9.72
CA LYS A 65 -4.68 9.19 11.12
C LYS A 65 -3.83 8.02 11.61
N TYR A 66 -3.67 6.98 10.79
CA TYR A 66 -3.13 5.71 11.27
C TYR A 66 -1.73 5.38 10.72
N VAL A 67 -1.42 5.75 9.47
CA VAL A 67 -0.15 5.35 8.83
C VAL A 67 0.92 6.42 8.99
N LEU A 68 0.62 7.68 8.69
CA LEU A 68 1.61 8.77 8.75
C LEU A 68 2.30 8.93 10.13
N PRO A 69 1.61 8.77 11.28
CA PRO A 69 2.28 8.86 12.58
C PRO A 69 3.37 7.80 12.79
N ARG A 70 3.30 6.68 12.06
CA ARG A 70 4.25 5.56 12.14
C ARG A 70 5.41 5.69 11.16
N LEU A 71 5.39 6.68 10.26
CA LEU A 71 6.43 6.92 9.25
C LEU A 71 7.33 8.12 9.58
N ARG A 72 6.97 8.87 10.64
CA ARG A 72 7.84 9.90 11.21
C ARG A 72 9.11 9.30 11.81
#